data_AF-A0A382L4Y9-F1
#
_entry.id   AF-A0A382L4Y9-F1
#
_cell.length_a   1.000
_cell.length_b   1.000
_cell.length_c   1.000
_cell.angle_alpha   90.00
_cell.angle_beta   90.00
_cell.angle_gamma   90.00
#
_symmetry.space_group_name_H-M   'P 1'
#
loop_
_entity.id
_entity.type
_entity.pdbx_description
1 polymer ?
#
loop_
_entity_poly.entity_id
_entity_poly.type
_entity_poly.pdbx_seq_one_letter_code
_entity_poly.pdbx_strand_id
1 'polypeptide(L)'
;MDSDRHLVSIFAMALASRGKVFIELGVREGHTTQPLYEAAKLTGAHLWSVDLNDPTKYKPNNGNYTFTKQDSIKFLEQWPRDKKIDVAYVDDWHSYEHVKRQLELLD
;
A
#
# COMPACT_ATOMS: atom_id res chain seq x y z
N MET A 1 12.36 -12.56 -3.25
CA MET A 1 12.01 -13.53 -2.20
C MET A 1 12.24 -12.88 -0.85
N ASP A 2 11.35 -11.97 -0.49
CA ASP A 2 11.36 -11.27 0.80
C ASP A 2 9.92 -11.29 1.35
N SER A 3 9.09 -10.33 0.94
CA SER A 3 7.66 -10.25 1.28
C SER A 3 6.80 -11.38 0.69
N ASP A 4 7.26 -12.06 -0.36
CA ASP A 4 6.56 -13.17 -1.05
C ASP A 4 6.21 -14.35 -0.12
N ARG A 5 6.90 -14.48 1.02
CA ARG A 5 6.62 -15.54 2.02
C ARG A 5 5.42 -15.22 2.91
N HIS A 6 4.95 -13.98 2.89
CA HIS A 6 3.91 -13.47 3.79
C HIS A 6 2.61 -13.09 3.07
N LEU A 7 2.46 -13.42 1.79
CA LEU A 7 1.31 -13.01 0.97
C LEU A 7 -0.04 -13.42 1.59
N VAL A 8 -0.14 -14.63 2.13
CA VAL A 8 -1.37 -15.11 2.79
C VAL A 8 -1.66 -14.30 4.06
N SER A 9 -0.64 -13.96 4.84
CA SER A 9 -0.79 -13.15 6.05
C SER A 9 -1.20 -11.73 5.72
N ILE A 10 -0.56 -11.10 4.71
CA ILE A 10 -0.90 -9.76 4.23
C ILE A 10 -2.36 -9.72 3.77
N PHE A 11 -2.76 -10.68 2.94
CA PHE A 11 -4.14 -10.82 2.47
C PHE A 11 -5.11 -10.97 3.65
N ALA A 12 -4.83 -11.88 4.58
CA ALA A 12 -5.71 -12.16 5.72
C ALA A 12 -5.89 -10.94 6.63
N MET A 13 -4.80 -10.21 6.93
CA MET A 13 -4.86 -9.01 7.76
C MET A 13 -5.66 -7.89 7.08
N ALA A 14 -5.39 -7.63 5.79
CA ALA A 14 -6.11 -6.62 5.02
C ALA A 14 -7.61 -6.95 4.92
N LEU A 15 -7.95 -8.21 4.62
CA LEU A 15 -9.33 -8.67 4.56
C LEU A 15 -10.04 -8.57 5.92
N ALA A 16 -9.36 -8.97 7.00
CA ALA A 16 -9.91 -8.94 8.36
C ALA A 16 -10.13 -7.52 8.91
N SER A 17 -9.35 -6.54 8.44
CA SER A 17 -9.49 -5.13 8.82
C SER A 17 -10.89 -4.57 8.54
N ARG A 18 -11.58 -5.11 7.52
CA ARG A 18 -12.82 -4.56 6.94
C ARG A 18 -12.73 -3.07 6.57
N GLY A 19 -11.51 -2.55 6.45
CA GLY A 19 -11.25 -1.17 6.07
C GLY A 19 -11.70 -0.87 4.64
N LYS A 20 -11.80 0.42 4.33
CA LYS A 20 -12.16 0.94 3.00
C LYS A 20 -11.00 1.63 2.32
N VAL A 21 -9.98 2.01 3.09
CA VAL A 21 -8.81 2.72 2.57
C VAL A 21 -7.51 1.98 2.86
N PHE A 22 -6.91 1.39 1.82
CA PHE A 22 -5.66 0.65 1.92
C PHE A 22 -4.54 1.38 1.18
N ILE A 23 -3.35 1.46 1.78
CA ILE A 23 -2.18 2.07 1.13
C ILE A 23 -1.02 1.09 1.15
N GLU A 24 -0.32 1.02 0.02
CA GLU A 24 0.96 0.32 -0.14
C GLU A 24 2.04 1.35 -0.47
N LEU A 25 3.08 1.43 0.37
CA LEU A 25 4.23 2.29 0.19
C LEU A 25 5.43 1.40 -0.19
N GLY A 26 5.86 1.49 -1.45
CA GLY A 26 6.83 0.59 -2.05
C GLY A 26 6.14 -0.60 -2.74
N VAL A 27 6.33 -0.69 -4.07
CA VAL A 27 5.62 -1.64 -4.95
C VAL A 27 6.61 -2.55 -5.68
N ARG A 28 7.67 -1.96 -6.25
CA ARG A 28 8.70 -2.63 -7.05
C ARG A 28 8.13 -3.53 -8.16
N GLU A 29 8.03 -4.83 -7.92
CA GLU A 29 7.50 -5.79 -8.89
C GLU A 29 5.98 -6.01 -8.74
N GLY A 30 5.38 -5.59 -7.63
CA GLY A 30 3.94 -5.70 -7.35
C GLY A 30 3.50 -7.00 -6.68
N HIS A 31 4.42 -7.75 -6.04
CA HIS A 31 4.09 -9.02 -5.37
C HIS A 31 3.16 -8.82 -4.17
N THR A 32 3.37 -7.76 -3.39
CA THR A 32 2.54 -7.38 -2.24
C THR A 32 1.28 -6.63 -2.66
N THR A 33 1.30 -6.01 -3.84
CA THR A 33 0.11 -5.36 -4.42
C THR A 33 -0.98 -6.37 -4.68
N GLN A 34 -0.64 -7.58 -5.16
CA GLN A 34 -1.62 -8.62 -5.49
C GLN A 34 -2.50 -9.03 -4.29
N PRO A 35 -1.97 -9.48 -3.13
CA PRO A 35 -2.81 -9.82 -1.99
C PRO A 35 -3.57 -8.62 -1.42
N LEU A 36 -2.98 -7.43 -1.36
CA LEU A 36 -3.67 -6.22 -0.88
C LEU A 36 -4.84 -5.84 -1.80
N TYR A 37 -4.63 -5.94 -3.10
CA TYR A 37 -5.62 -5.64 -4.12
C TYR A 37 -6.78 -6.66 -4.10
N GLU A 38 -6.49 -7.95 -3.95
CA GLU A 38 -7.54 -8.97 -3.82
C GLU A 38 -8.36 -8.77 -2.53
N ALA A 39 -7.72 -8.42 -1.42
CA ALA A 39 -8.44 -8.05 -0.20
C ALA A 39 -9.34 -6.82 -0.45
N ALA A 40 -8.83 -5.79 -1.13
CA ALA A 40 -9.59 -4.58 -1.41
C ALA A 40 -10.86 -4.83 -2.24
N LYS A 41 -10.79 -5.69 -3.26
CA LYS A 41 -11.97 -6.08 -4.04
C LYS A 41 -13.02 -6.75 -3.16
N LEU A 42 -12.60 -7.69 -2.32
CA LEU A 42 -13.51 -8.49 -1.50
C LEU A 42 -14.19 -7.65 -0.40
N THR A 43 -13.51 -6.62 0.11
CA THR A 43 -14.09 -5.71 1.11
C THR A 43 -14.78 -4.50 0.48
N GLY A 44 -14.67 -4.30 -0.84
CA GLY A 44 -15.07 -3.06 -1.50
C GLY A 44 -14.25 -1.85 -1.04
N ALA A 45 -13.01 -2.07 -0.61
CA ALA A 45 -12.04 -1.01 -0.35
C ALA A 45 -11.38 -0.56 -1.66
N HIS A 46 -10.55 0.46 -1.54
CA HIS A 46 -9.69 0.91 -2.63
C HIS A 46 -8.23 0.88 -2.16
N LEU A 47 -7.34 0.43 -3.05
CA LEU A 47 -5.90 0.34 -2.80
C LEU A 47 -5.18 1.49 -3.52
N TRP A 48 -4.42 2.26 -2.77
CA TRP A 48 -3.47 3.25 -3.29
C TRP A 48 -2.06 2.70 -3.16
N SER A 49 -1.38 2.45 -4.28
CA SER A 49 0.00 1.99 -4.29
C SER A 49 0.93 3.10 -4.78
N VAL A 50 2.05 3.27 -4.09
CA VAL A 50 2.97 4.38 -4.29
C VAL A 50 4.39 3.86 -4.42
N ASP A 51 5.09 4.28 -5.48
CA ASP A 51 6.50 3.94 -5.70
C ASP A 51 7.15 5.02 -6.58
N LEU A 52 8.48 5.15 -6.49
CA LEU A 52 9.26 6.02 -7.37
C LEU A 52 9.29 5.52 -8.81
N ASN A 53 9.10 4.22 -9.03
CA ASN A 53 9.17 3.56 -10.33
C ASN A 53 7.87 2.83 -10.66
N ASP A 54 7.54 2.73 -11.95
CA ASP A 54 6.39 1.95 -12.39
C ASP A 54 6.59 0.46 -12.04
N PRO A 55 5.53 -0.24 -11.62
CA PRO A 55 5.63 -1.66 -11.30
C PRO A 55 6.00 -2.49 -12.54
N THR A 56 6.91 -3.44 -12.36
CA THR A 56 7.50 -4.16 -13.50
C THR A 56 6.81 -5.48 -13.85
N LYS A 57 6.06 -6.10 -12.92
CA LYS A 57 5.40 -7.41 -13.16
C LYS A 57 3.89 -7.38 -12.96
N TYR A 58 3.41 -6.91 -11.82
CA TYR A 58 1.99 -6.92 -11.50
C TYR A 58 1.43 -5.49 -11.41
N LYS A 59 0.38 -5.24 -12.19
CA LYS A 59 -0.37 -3.98 -12.17
C LYS A 59 -1.86 -4.27 -12.30
N PRO A 60 -2.66 -4.08 -11.25
CA PRO A 60 -4.11 -4.19 -11.33
C PRO A 60 -4.68 -3.22 -12.39
N ASN A 61 -5.73 -3.65 -13.08
CA ASN A 61 -6.37 -2.90 -14.16
C ASN A 61 -7.89 -2.75 -13.94
N ASN A 62 -8.31 -2.02 -12.89
CA ASN A 62 -9.74 -1.72 -12.64
C ASN A 62 -9.94 -0.69 -11.50
N GLY A 63 -11.21 -0.47 -11.13
CA GLY A 63 -11.68 0.66 -10.32
C GLY A 63 -11.36 0.66 -8.82
N ASN A 64 -10.84 -0.42 -8.22
CA ASN A 64 -10.46 -0.46 -6.80
C ASN A 64 -8.96 -0.19 -6.57
N TYR A 65 -8.26 0.34 -7.58
CA TYR A 65 -6.82 0.51 -7.56
C TYR A 65 -6.39 1.87 -8.11
N THR A 66 -5.40 2.48 -7.49
CA THR A 66 -4.71 3.67 -8.01
C THR A 66 -3.22 3.55 -7.75
N PHE A 67 -2.43 3.71 -8.81
CA PHE A 67 -0.99 3.80 -8.69
C PHE A 67 -0.55 5.26 -8.82
N THR A 68 0.28 5.72 -7.88
CA THR A 68 0.87 7.05 -7.90
C THR A 68 2.40 6.94 -7.95
N LYS A 69 2.99 7.40 -9.05
CA LYS A 69 4.45 7.41 -9.20
C LYS A 69 5.07 8.60 -8.49
N GLN A 70 5.39 8.46 -7.21
CA GLN A 70 6.01 9.52 -6.42
C GLN A 70 6.69 8.99 -5.15
N ASP A 71 7.42 9.89 -4.50
CA ASP A 71 7.99 9.66 -3.18
C ASP A 71 6.89 9.43 -2.13
N SER A 72 7.06 8.41 -1.30
CA SER A 72 6.05 7.96 -0.34
C SER A 72 5.81 8.97 0.78
N ILE A 73 6.83 9.70 1.24
CA ILE A 73 6.67 10.77 2.23
C ILE A 73 5.86 11.92 1.62
N LYS A 74 6.22 12.37 0.40
CA LYS A 74 5.45 13.42 -0.28
C LYS A 74 3.99 13.02 -0.52
N PHE A 75 3.74 11.75 -0.82
CA PHE A 75 2.38 11.23 -0.94
C PHE A 75 1.60 11.37 0.36
N LEU A 76 2.19 10.95 1.48
CA LEU A 76 1.54 11.04 2.79
C LEU A 76 1.32 12.50 3.22
N GLU A 77 2.25 13.41 2.92
CA GLU A 77 2.10 14.84 3.23
C GLU A 77 0.92 15.48 2.46
N GLN A 78 0.65 15.00 1.25
CA GLN A 78 -0.46 15.44 0.41
C GLN A 78 -1.76 14.68 0.67
N TRP A 79 -1.71 13.61 1.47
CA TRP A 79 -2.88 12.79 1.72
C TRP A 79 -3.97 13.59 2.46
N PRO A 80 -5.25 13.52 2.02
CA PRO A 80 -6.32 14.28 2.66
C PRO A 80 -6.45 13.90 4.14
N ARG A 81 -6.34 14.89 5.03
CA ARG A 81 -6.36 14.68 6.49
C ARG A 81 -7.70 14.17 7.02
N ASP A 82 -8.79 14.44 6.29
CA ASP A 82 -10.14 13.94 6.56
C ASP A 82 -10.36 12.50 6.10
N LYS A 83 -9.45 11.95 5.29
CA LYS A 83 -9.54 10.59 4.76
C LYS A 83 -8.71 9.64 5.59
N LYS A 84 -9.38 8.95 6.51
CA LYS A 84 -8.76 7.91 7.34
C LYS A 84 -8.15 6.79 6.51
N ILE A 85 -6.97 6.35 6.92
CA ILE A 85 -6.26 5.18 6.40
C ILE A 85 -6.58 4.01 7.31
N ASP A 86 -7.10 2.92 6.77
CA ASP A 86 -7.47 1.74 7.56
C ASP A 86 -6.37 0.68 7.57
N VAL A 87 -5.63 0.57 6.47
CA VAL A 87 -4.49 -0.34 6.33
C VAL A 87 -3.36 0.41 5.63
N ALA A 88 -2.18 0.40 6.23
CA ALA A 88 -0.95 0.86 5.59
C ALA A 88 0.06 -0.28 5.58
N TYR A 89 0.53 -0.65 4.40
CA TYR A 89 1.63 -1.58 4.20
C TYR A 89 2.87 -0.79 3.80
N VAL A 90 3.92 -0.87 4.61
CA VAL A 90 5.17 -0.11 4.44
C VAL A 90 6.29 -1.08 4.08
N ASP A 91 6.75 -1.01 2.82
CA ASP A 91 7.80 -1.87 2.24
C ASP A 91 8.65 -1.05 1.24
N ASP A 92 9.20 0.07 1.72
CA ASP A 92 9.95 1.06 0.92
C ASP A 92 11.44 1.10 1.32
N TRP A 93 12.09 2.26 1.24
CA TRP A 93 13.45 2.48 1.72
C TRP A 93 13.52 2.33 3.26
N HIS A 94 14.10 1.23 3.70
CA HIS A 94 14.15 0.78 5.10
C HIS A 94 15.16 1.55 5.98
N SER A 95 15.46 2.82 5.70
CA SER A 95 16.23 3.62 6.66
C SER A 95 15.33 4.04 7.82
N TYR A 96 15.91 4.07 9.02
CA TYR A 96 15.18 4.42 10.23
C TYR A 96 14.47 5.78 10.12
N GLU A 97 15.19 6.82 9.69
CA GLU A 97 14.63 8.17 9.55
C GLU A 97 13.45 8.21 8.56
N HIS A 98 13.53 7.43 7.49
CA HIS A 98 12.49 7.38 6.47
C HIS A 98 11.22 6.70 6.99
N VAL A 99 11.35 5.51 7.57
CA VAL A 99 10.20 4.78 8.13
C VAL A 99 9.58 5.53 9.31
N LYS A 100 10.41 6.14 10.17
CA LYS A 100 9.91 6.98 11.27
C LYS A 100 9.05 8.13 10.74
N ARG A 101 9.52 8.83 9.71
CA ARG A 101 8.75 9.93 9.10
C ARG A 101 7.44 9.45 8.49
N GLN A 102 7.42 8.28 7.86
CA GLN A 102 6.16 7.69 7.36
C GLN A 102 5.18 7.40 8.50
N LEU A 103 5.65 6.83 9.62
CA LEU A 103 4.81 6.55 10.79
C LEU A 103 4.24 7.82 11.41
N GLU A 104 5.05 8.88 11.55
CA GLU A 104 4.59 10.19 12.04
C GLU A 104 3.49 10.84 11.17
N LEU A 105 3.42 10.47 9.89
CA LEU A 105 2.40 10.98 8.96
C LEU A 105 1.15 10.10 8.92
N LEU A 106 1.24 8.85 9.40
CA LEU A 106 0.15 7.88 9.45
C LEU A 106 -0.61 7.90 10.78
N ASP A 107 0.00 8.40 11.86
CA ASP A 107 -0.60 8.62 13.19
C ASP A 107 -1.46 9.90 13.22
#